data_AF-A0AAE4Q0F7-F1
#
_entry.id   AF-A0AAE4Q0F7-F1
#
_cell.length_a   1.000
_cell.length_b   1.000
_cell.length_c   1.000
_cell.angle_alpha   90.00
_cell.angle_beta   90.00
_cell.angle_gamma   90.00
#
_symmetry.space_group_name_H-M   'P 1'
#
loop_
_entity.id
_entity.type
_entity.pdbx_description
1 polymer ?
#
loop_
_entity_poly.entity_id
_entity_poly.type
_entity_poly.pdbx_seq_one_letter_code
_entity_poly.pdbx_strand_id
1 'polypeptide(L)'
;MEPLTKHDTILWINHAIAYFKSVGKTQKDMAKILGLEESRVSEMKVGSGTISPNLMDKIIEYCGSPKRNPGRYEEVELYDDIDSFFDKFKDVTINRFHRKLLKLATNEEKYLHLLSLICAPNLHYKTDKKIIESQLDELFLSKEYVEKCNNYSEVLRNTVGYDERPIENFQWWNLDDEGQKLFSVAGIVIRDFDTFRLLYLYSKLFEGITNFKFGSKERLNIQPQIPVEPVVLTGQRIKVMKSSSLKSTNINAAFHELFGKKISGVKLNNYSELRLNPEQYMPDYWEYARCELYLGVNMNYYILIQLSHKPIMEWAHEDDDSLSENKYFGFIEPDDRVIVCNINSLRLYDCIEEIRKWFGLPSDSLFVLKQDIAKAGGYVPGAKVLL
;
A
#
# COMPACT_ATOMS: atom_id res chain seq x y z
N MET A 1 26.78 -38.74 7.96
CA MET A 1 26.33 -37.33 8.04
C MET A 1 27.44 -36.55 8.72
N GLU A 2 27.93 -35.49 8.09
CA GLU A 2 28.81 -34.53 8.78
C GLU A 2 28.07 -33.90 9.97
N PRO A 3 28.76 -33.58 11.07
CA PRO A 3 28.14 -32.91 12.19
C PRO A 3 27.63 -31.52 11.76
N LEU A 4 26.36 -31.23 12.06
CA LEU A 4 25.75 -29.93 11.80
C LEU A 4 26.59 -28.81 12.44
N THR A 5 26.83 -27.74 11.71
CA THR A 5 27.51 -26.58 12.27
C THR A 5 26.61 -25.85 13.26
N LYS A 6 27.22 -24.96 14.06
CA LYS A 6 26.47 -24.03 14.92
C LYS A 6 25.41 -23.25 14.13
N HIS A 7 25.74 -22.85 12.91
CA HIS A 7 24.84 -22.11 12.03
C HIS A 7 23.66 -22.99 11.59
N ASP A 8 23.93 -24.24 11.21
CA ASP A 8 22.88 -25.17 10.79
C ASP A 8 21.89 -25.45 11.93
N THR A 9 22.36 -25.67 13.16
CA THR A 9 21.50 -25.85 14.34
C THR A 9 20.52 -24.68 14.53
N ILE A 10 21.00 -23.45 14.35
CA ILE A 10 20.18 -22.23 14.46
C ILE A 10 19.14 -22.19 13.33
N LEU A 11 19.53 -22.52 12.10
CA LEU A 11 18.62 -22.53 10.95
C LEU A 11 17.50 -23.56 11.10
N TRP A 12 17.84 -24.78 11.49
CA TRP A 12 16.89 -25.87 11.70
C TRP A 12 15.85 -25.54 12.79
N ILE A 13 16.28 -25.00 13.93
CA ILE A 13 15.33 -24.66 15.01
C ILE A 13 14.49 -23.43 14.65
N ASN A 14 15.05 -22.42 13.99
CA ASN A 14 14.30 -21.25 13.56
C ASN A 14 13.28 -21.58 12.46
N HIS A 15 13.59 -22.53 11.57
CA HIS A 15 12.65 -23.05 10.58
C HIS A 15 11.43 -23.70 11.24
N ALA A 16 11.66 -24.55 12.24
CA ALA A 16 10.56 -25.15 13.01
C ALA A 16 9.73 -24.07 13.73
N ILE A 17 10.37 -23.10 14.40
CA ILE A 17 9.68 -21.99 15.08
C ILE A 17 8.81 -21.20 14.09
N ALA A 18 9.33 -20.89 12.91
CA ALA A 18 8.61 -20.15 11.88
C ALA A 18 7.38 -20.91 11.38
N TYR A 19 7.51 -22.22 11.14
CA TYR A 19 6.38 -23.07 10.73
C TYR A 19 5.29 -23.15 11.81
N PHE A 20 5.67 -23.41 13.07
CA PHE A 20 4.67 -23.48 14.15
C PHE A 20 3.97 -22.14 14.37
N LYS A 21 4.69 -21.02 14.22
CA LYS A 21 4.09 -19.68 14.27
C LYS A 21 3.09 -19.46 13.13
N SER A 22 3.37 -19.91 11.90
CA SER A 22 2.46 -19.71 10.76
C SER A 22 1.15 -20.51 10.87
N VAL A 23 1.13 -21.58 11.68
CA VAL A 23 -0.09 -22.34 12.00
C VAL A 23 -0.70 -21.96 13.36
N GLY A 24 -0.32 -20.80 13.91
CA GLY A 24 -0.88 -20.26 15.16
C GLY A 24 -0.46 -20.99 16.44
N LYS A 25 0.63 -21.76 16.42
CA LYS A 25 1.14 -22.55 17.56
C LYS A 25 2.34 -21.88 18.24
N THR A 26 2.50 -22.12 19.54
CA THR A 26 3.60 -21.57 20.34
C THR A 26 4.86 -22.43 20.28
N GLN A 27 6.00 -21.91 20.74
CA GLN A 27 7.24 -22.69 20.87
C GLN A 27 7.09 -23.84 21.88
N LYS A 28 6.19 -23.70 22.85
CA LYS A 28 5.84 -24.77 23.80
C LYS A 28 5.09 -25.90 23.12
N ASP A 29 4.15 -25.57 22.24
CA ASP A 29 3.43 -26.55 21.43
C ASP A 29 4.39 -27.27 20.47
N MET A 30 5.30 -26.51 19.84
CA MET A 30 6.38 -27.08 19.02
C MET A 30 7.25 -28.05 19.81
N ALA A 31 7.74 -27.66 21.00
CA ALA A 31 8.58 -28.50 21.84
C ALA A 31 7.87 -29.82 22.18
N LYS A 32 6.59 -29.74 22.57
CA LYS A 32 5.76 -30.92 22.85
C LYS A 32 5.60 -31.84 21.63
N ILE A 33 5.36 -31.27 20.45
CA ILE A 33 5.13 -32.04 19.21
C ILE A 33 6.43 -32.68 18.70
N LEU A 34 7.56 -31.97 18.79
CA LEU A 34 8.87 -32.49 18.38
C LEU A 34 9.51 -33.41 19.43
N GLY A 35 8.95 -33.47 20.64
CA GLY A 35 9.50 -34.24 21.76
C GLY A 35 10.77 -33.63 22.34
N LEU A 36 10.79 -32.30 22.45
CA LEU A 36 11.87 -31.50 23.04
C LEU A 36 11.43 -30.91 24.38
N GLU A 37 12.39 -30.66 25.26
CA GLU A 37 12.19 -29.77 26.39
C GLU A 37 12.19 -28.30 25.93
N GLU A 38 11.38 -27.45 26.56
CA GLU A 38 11.30 -26.02 26.22
C GLU A 38 12.65 -25.30 26.38
N SER A 39 13.46 -25.71 27.37
CA SER A 39 14.82 -25.23 27.61
C SER A 39 15.74 -25.48 26.40
N ARG A 40 15.63 -26.65 25.77
CA ARG A 40 16.44 -27.07 24.60
C ARG A 40 16.16 -26.21 23.38
N VAL A 41 14.93 -25.74 23.20
CA VAL A 41 14.58 -24.81 22.11
C VAL A 41 15.38 -23.51 22.26
N SER A 42 15.49 -22.98 23.49
CA SER A 42 16.21 -21.73 23.76
C SER A 42 17.72 -21.88 23.56
N GLU A 43 18.30 -23.01 23.95
CA GLU A 43 19.72 -23.34 23.72
C GLU A 43 20.06 -23.49 22.23
N MET A 44 19.19 -24.15 21.46
CA MET A 44 19.40 -24.36 20.03
C MET A 44 19.32 -23.04 19.24
N LYS A 45 18.52 -22.06 19.68
CA LYS A 45 18.43 -20.73 19.03
C LYS A 45 19.74 -19.94 19.06
N VAL A 46 20.59 -20.19 20.05
CA VAL A 46 21.93 -19.56 20.15
C VAL A 46 23.05 -20.48 19.65
N GLY A 47 22.69 -21.65 19.11
CA GLY A 47 23.60 -22.63 18.55
C GLY A 47 24.37 -23.44 19.59
N SER A 48 23.93 -23.45 20.86
CA SER A 48 24.56 -24.22 21.94
C SER A 48 24.00 -25.63 22.10
N GLY A 49 23.00 -26.01 21.30
CA GLY A 49 22.39 -27.34 21.29
C GLY A 49 22.85 -28.22 20.13
N THR A 50 22.46 -29.50 20.16
CA THR A 50 22.69 -30.46 19.08
C THR A 50 21.36 -30.99 18.53
N ILE A 51 21.21 -30.98 17.21
CA ILE A 51 20.04 -31.56 16.55
C ILE A 51 20.39 -32.99 16.16
N SER A 52 19.73 -33.94 16.81
CA SER A 52 19.86 -35.36 16.47
C SER A 52 19.20 -35.64 15.11
N PRO A 53 19.65 -36.65 14.34
CA PRO A 53 19.01 -37.06 13.10
C PRO A 53 17.51 -37.33 13.27
N ASN A 54 17.10 -37.94 14.38
CA ASN A 54 15.70 -38.24 14.67
C ASN A 54 14.86 -36.97 14.91
N LEU A 55 15.46 -35.94 15.51
CA LEU A 55 14.83 -34.63 15.63
C LEU A 55 14.74 -33.95 14.27
N MET A 56 15.78 -34.11 13.44
CA MET A 56 15.83 -33.59 12.07
C MET A 56 14.72 -34.20 11.22
N ASP A 57 14.53 -35.53 11.29
CA ASP A 57 13.46 -36.26 10.62
C ASP A 57 12.07 -35.79 11.08
N LYS A 58 11.87 -35.59 12.39
CA LYS A 58 10.63 -34.99 12.91
C LYS A 58 10.42 -33.56 12.41
N ILE A 59 11.46 -32.74 12.37
CA ILE A 59 11.34 -31.39 11.81
C ILE A 59 10.97 -31.47 10.33
N ILE A 60 11.56 -32.38 9.56
CA ILE A 60 11.20 -32.60 8.14
C ILE A 60 9.75 -33.07 8.02
N GLU A 61 9.33 -34.04 8.83
CA GLU A 61 7.99 -34.63 8.81
C GLU A 61 6.91 -33.59 9.15
N TYR A 62 7.12 -32.80 10.19
CA TYR A 62 6.13 -31.83 10.67
C TYR A 62 6.22 -30.46 10.00
N CYS A 63 7.42 -30.01 9.65
CA CYS A 63 7.70 -28.63 9.19
C CYS A 63 8.21 -28.57 7.74
N GLY A 64 8.45 -29.71 7.09
CA GLY A 64 9.20 -29.80 5.84
C GLY A 64 10.72 -29.67 6.05
N SER A 65 11.51 -30.11 5.07
CA SER A 65 12.96 -29.89 5.07
C SER A 65 13.29 -28.40 5.17
N PRO A 66 14.38 -27.99 5.86
CA PRO A 66 14.82 -26.59 5.91
C PRO A 66 15.30 -26.10 4.55
N LYS A 67 15.60 -27.02 3.61
CA LYS A 67 15.29 -26.74 2.21
C LYS A 67 13.77 -26.77 2.05
N ARG A 68 13.12 -25.64 2.34
CA ARG A 68 11.75 -25.43 1.87
C ARG A 68 11.75 -25.55 0.35
N ASN A 69 10.61 -25.88 -0.23
CA ASN A 69 10.41 -25.64 -1.66
C ASN A 69 10.84 -24.18 -1.95
N PRO A 70 11.56 -23.94 -3.06
CA PRO A 70 11.95 -22.59 -3.42
C PRO A 70 10.73 -21.67 -3.38
N GLY A 71 10.91 -20.49 -2.79
CA GLY A 71 9.85 -19.54 -2.58
C GLY A 71 10.32 -18.12 -2.91
N ARG A 72 9.35 -17.24 -3.18
CA ARG A 72 9.59 -15.84 -3.53
C ARG A 72 9.39 -14.97 -2.30
N TYR A 73 10.44 -14.26 -1.89
CA TYR A 73 10.38 -13.29 -0.79
C TYR A 73 9.73 -11.99 -1.27
N GLU A 74 8.79 -11.47 -0.49
CA GLU A 74 8.10 -10.22 -0.76
C GLU A 74 7.90 -9.42 0.53
N GLU A 75 7.82 -8.10 0.42
CA GLU A 75 7.35 -7.21 1.48
C GLU A 75 6.04 -6.60 0.99
N VAL A 76 4.93 -6.92 1.67
CA VAL A 76 3.57 -6.68 1.15
C VAL A 76 2.59 -6.24 2.23
N GLU A 77 1.54 -5.53 1.83
CA GLU A 77 0.30 -5.49 2.61
C GLU A 77 -0.41 -6.84 2.52
N LEU A 78 -0.66 -7.46 3.68
CA LEU A 78 -1.27 -8.78 3.76
C LEU A 78 -2.76 -8.70 4.14
N TYR A 79 -3.62 -9.32 3.34
CA TYR A 79 -5.05 -9.46 3.59
C TYR A 79 -5.39 -10.93 3.77
N ASP A 80 -6.18 -11.23 4.80
CA ASP A 80 -6.49 -12.61 5.18
C ASP A 80 -7.36 -13.33 4.16
N ASP A 81 -8.22 -12.59 3.48
CA ASP A 81 -9.18 -13.06 2.47
C ASP A 81 -9.62 -11.91 1.54
N ILE A 82 -10.38 -12.28 0.50
CA ILE A 82 -10.85 -11.34 -0.54
C ILE A 82 -11.85 -10.31 -0.03
N ASP A 83 -12.69 -10.67 0.94
CA ASP A 83 -13.73 -9.79 1.48
C ASP A 83 -13.05 -8.68 2.29
N SER A 84 -12.10 -9.05 3.17
CA SER A 84 -11.30 -8.12 3.96
C SER A 84 -10.50 -7.14 3.09
N PHE A 85 -10.07 -7.56 1.91
CA PHE A 85 -9.40 -6.71 0.94
C PHE A 85 -10.34 -5.67 0.35
N PHE A 86 -11.47 -6.08 -0.22
CA PHE A 86 -12.42 -5.12 -0.79
C PHE A 86 -13.03 -4.19 0.26
N ASP A 87 -13.26 -4.68 1.47
CA ASP A 87 -13.85 -3.89 2.55
C ASP A 87 -12.91 -2.79 3.06
N LYS A 88 -11.61 -3.08 3.17
CA LYS A 88 -10.66 -2.18 3.84
C LYS A 88 -9.81 -1.34 2.89
N PHE A 89 -9.53 -1.83 1.68
CA PHE A 89 -8.49 -1.25 0.82
C PHE A 89 -8.67 0.25 0.58
N LYS A 90 -9.89 0.67 0.26
CA LYS A 90 -10.22 2.09 0.02
C LYS A 90 -9.89 2.97 1.24
N ASP A 91 -10.33 2.60 2.43
CA ASP A 91 -10.11 3.37 3.65
C ASP A 91 -8.63 3.37 4.05
N VAL A 92 -7.93 2.24 3.84
CA VAL A 92 -6.48 2.12 4.04
C VAL A 92 -5.72 3.09 3.14
N THR A 93 -6.11 3.20 1.86
CA THR A 93 -5.53 4.14 0.89
C THR A 93 -5.78 5.61 1.26
N ILE A 94 -7.01 5.97 1.64
CA ILE A 94 -7.34 7.33 2.11
C ILE A 94 -6.48 7.68 3.33
N ASN A 95 -6.35 6.75 4.28
CA ASN A 95 -5.55 6.95 5.46
C ASN A 95 -4.05 7.03 5.18
N ARG A 96 -3.54 6.32 4.16
CA ARG A 96 -2.15 6.47 3.71
C ARG A 96 -1.88 7.89 3.25
N PHE A 97 -2.80 8.49 2.47
CA PHE A 97 -2.75 9.89 2.08
C PHE A 97 -2.78 10.84 3.28
N HIS A 98 -3.70 10.65 4.22
CA HIS A 98 -3.75 11.48 5.44
C HIS A 98 -2.47 11.38 6.28
N ARG A 99 -1.89 10.18 6.41
CA ARG A 99 -0.60 9.96 7.09
C ARG A 99 0.57 10.67 6.39
N LYS A 100 0.58 10.72 5.05
CA LYS A 100 1.56 11.49 4.26
C LYS A 100 1.51 12.98 4.64
N LEU A 101 0.31 13.58 4.66
CA LEU A 101 0.13 14.98 5.05
C LEU A 101 0.48 15.25 6.51
N LEU A 102 0.10 14.35 7.43
CA LEU A 102 0.47 14.47 8.84
C LEU A 102 1.99 14.41 9.04
N LYS A 103 2.69 13.57 8.27
CA LYS A 103 4.16 13.50 8.27
C LYS A 103 4.80 14.82 7.79
N LEU A 104 4.18 15.51 6.84
CA LEU A 104 4.63 16.83 6.41
C LEU A 104 4.40 17.90 7.49
N ALA A 105 3.22 17.92 8.12
CA ALA A 105 2.89 18.85 9.19
C ALA A 105 3.74 18.65 10.47
N THR A 106 4.29 17.45 10.68
CA THR A 106 5.16 17.12 11.82
C THR A 106 6.65 17.24 11.51
N ASN A 107 7.04 17.34 10.23
CA ASN A 107 8.43 17.58 9.84
C ASN A 107 8.76 19.07 9.98
N GLU A 108 9.66 19.42 10.91
CA GLU A 108 9.95 20.82 11.25
C GLU A 108 10.40 21.68 10.06
N GLU A 109 11.27 21.17 9.18
CA GLU A 109 11.76 21.92 8.02
C GLU A 109 10.61 22.22 7.04
N LYS A 110 9.86 21.18 6.65
CA LYS A 110 8.75 21.32 5.69
C LYS A 110 7.63 22.17 6.27
N TYR A 111 7.37 22.00 7.56
CA TYR A 111 6.34 22.73 8.24
C TYR A 111 6.68 24.22 8.40
N LEU A 112 7.91 24.57 8.80
CA LEU A 112 8.34 25.97 8.83
C LEU A 112 8.32 26.61 7.43
N HIS A 113 8.65 25.85 6.38
CA HIS A 113 8.53 26.31 5.00
C HIS A 113 7.09 26.62 4.63
N LEU A 114 6.14 25.71 4.93
CA LEU A 114 4.70 25.96 4.76
C LEU A 114 4.28 27.26 5.47
N LEU A 115 4.64 27.41 6.75
CA LEU A 115 4.30 28.62 7.50
C LEU A 115 4.86 29.88 6.84
N SER A 116 6.07 29.83 6.29
CA SER A 116 6.67 30.99 5.60
C SER A 116 5.94 31.39 4.32
N LEU A 117 5.32 30.45 3.62
CA LEU A 117 4.58 30.70 2.37
C LEU A 117 3.23 31.37 2.62
N ILE A 118 2.62 31.11 3.77
CA ILE A 118 1.25 31.52 4.08
C ILE A 118 1.19 32.70 5.07
N CYS A 119 2.35 33.09 5.61
CA CYS A 119 2.47 34.13 6.64
C CYS A 119 2.11 35.51 6.09
N ALA A 120 1.32 36.26 6.87
CA ALA A 120 1.07 37.66 6.57
C ALA A 120 2.37 38.49 6.64
N PRO A 121 2.52 39.58 5.85
CA PRO A 121 3.76 40.36 5.78
C PRO A 121 4.20 40.98 7.11
N ASN A 122 3.26 41.22 8.01
CA ASN A 122 3.47 41.81 9.33
C ASN A 122 3.84 40.79 10.42
N LEU A 123 3.89 39.50 10.08
CA LEU A 123 4.25 38.41 10.98
C LEU A 123 5.54 37.74 10.51
N HIS A 124 6.27 37.14 11.43
CA HIS A 124 7.47 36.37 11.13
C HIS A 124 7.26 34.90 11.52
N TYR A 125 7.30 34.01 10.53
CA TYR A 125 6.88 32.60 10.64
C TYR A 125 7.54 31.77 11.75
N LYS A 126 8.73 32.15 12.22
CA LYS A 126 9.40 31.45 13.34
C LYS A 126 8.99 32.00 14.71
N THR A 127 8.89 33.31 14.84
CA THR A 127 8.63 33.98 16.12
C THR A 127 7.13 34.00 16.44
N ASP A 128 6.31 34.18 15.41
CA ASP A 128 4.85 34.25 15.50
C ASP A 128 4.18 32.92 15.15
N LYS A 129 4.95 31.82 15.15
CA LYS A 129 4.53 30.48 14.75
C LYS A 129 3.15 30.10 15.33
N LYS A 130 2.96 30.23 16.65
CA LYS A 130 1.71 29.86 17.32
C LYS A 130 0.48 30.66 16.86
N ILE A 131 0.69 31.93 16.49
CA ILE A 131 -0.36 32.79 15.96
C ILE A 131 -0.78 32.25 14.59
N ILE A 132 0.19 31.96 13.72
CA ILE A 132 -0.05 31.43 12.38
C ILE A 132 -0.70 30.04 12.44
N GLU A 133 -0.31 29.20 13.40
CA GLU A 133 -0.94 27.89 13.65
C GLU A 133 -2.42 28.02 14.01
N SER A 134 -2.76 28.99 14.87
CA SER A 134 -4.16 29.26 15.22
C SER A 134 -4.94 29.80 14.03
N GLN A 135 -4.33 30.67 13.23
CA GLN A 135 -4.90 31.21 11.99
C GLN A 135 -5.11 30.14 10.92
N LEU A 136 -4.23 29.14 10.83
CA LEU A 136 -4.42 27.97 9.99
C LEU A 136 -5.65 27.16 10.43
N ASP A 137 -5.78 26.85 11.72
CA ASP A 137 -6.95 26.14 12.24
C ASP A 137 -8.24 26.94 11.97
N GLU A 138 -8.21 28.27 12.10
CA GLU A 138 -9.33 29.16 11.75
C GLU A 138 -9.64 29.19 10.25
N LEU A 139 -8.63 29.15 9.38
CA LEU A 139 -8.77 29.10 7.92
C LEU A 139 -9.65 27.90 7.51
N PHE A 140 -9.36 26.71 8.03
CA PHE A 140 -10.10 25.48 7.70
C PHE A 140 -11.54 25.45 8.25
N LEU A 141 -11.86 26.33 9.21
CA LEU A 141 -13.21 26.54 9.73
C LEU A 141 -13.93 27.71 9.04
N SER A 142 -13.22 28.51 8.25
CA SER A 142 -13.79 29.69 7.61
C SER A 142 -14.72 29.30 6.45
N LYS A 143 -15.92 29.89 6.43
CA LYS A 143 -16.91 29.63 5.37
C LYS A 143 -16.36 29.97 3.98
N GLU A 144 -15.63 31.07 3.87
CA GLU A 144 -15.05 31.55 2.62
C GLU A 144 -14.04 30.54 2.03
N TYR A 145 -13.11 30.03 2.85
CA TYR A 145 -12.14 29.06 2.37
C TYR A 145 -12.76 27.70 2.06
N VAL A 146 -13.72 27.25 2.87
CA VAL A 146 -14.45 26.00 2.64
C VAL A 146 -15.23 26.07 1.32
N GLU A 147 -15.92 27.18 1.05
CA GLU A 147 -16.59 27.41 -0.24
C GLU A 147 -15.60 27.40 -1.40
N LYS A 148 -14.42 28.01 -1.23
CA LYS A 148 -13.34 27.97 -2.24
C LYS A 148 -12.86 26.54 -2.53
N CYS A 149 -12.67 25.74 -1.48
CA CYS A 149 -12.30 24.33 -1.60
C CYS A 149 -13.37 23.51 -2.31
N ASN A 150 -14.65 23.72 -1.98
CA ASN A 150 -15.77 23.04 -2.62
C ASN A 150 -15.86 23.37 -4.11
N ASN A 151 -15.75 24.65 -4.47
CA ASN A 151 -15.71 25.08 -5.87
C ASN A 151 -14.54 24.46 -6.62
N TYR A 152 -13.36 24.35 -5.97
CA TYR A 152 -12.23 23.66 -6.57
C TYR A 152 -12.50 22.18 -6.77
N SER A 153 -13.06 21.48 -5.77
CA SER A 153 -13.47 20.08 -5.89
C SER A 153 -14.45 19.86 -7.04
N GLU A 154 -15.41 20.77 -7.25
CA GLU A 154 -16.33 20.72 -8.40
C GLU A 154 -15.61 20.87 -9.73
N VAL A 155 -14.68 21.83 -9.85
CA VAL A 155 -13.86 21.99 -11.06
C VAL A 155 -13.08 20.71 -11.36
N LEU A 156 -12.46 20.10 -10.35
CA LEU A 156 -11.71 18.85 -10.52
C LEU A 156 -12.60 17.70 -11.00
N ARG A 157 -13.82 17.58 -10.46
CA ARG A 157 -14.79 16.53 -10.82
C ARG A 157 -15.39 16.73 -12.21
N ASN A 158 -15.61 17.99 -12.60
CA ASN A 158 -16.22 18.33 -13.89
C ASN A 158 -15.21 18.39 -15.04
N THR A 159 -13.91 18.43 -14.75
CA THR A 159 -12.86 18.45 -15.77
C THR A 159 -12.65 17.03 -16.33
N VAL A 160 -12.98 16.83 -17.61
CA VAL A 160 -12.90 15.54 -18.31
C VAL A 160 -12.01 15.67 -19.55
N GLY A 161 -11.36 14.58 -19.98
CA GLY A 161 -10.55 14.58 -21.22
C GLY A 161 -9.18 15.24 -21.04
N TYR A 162 -8.57 15.78 -22.10
CA TYR A 162 -7.23 16.37 -22.01
C TYR A 162 -7.24 17.88 -21.71
N ASP A 163 -8.41 18.48 -21.53
CA ASP A 163 -8.53 19.92 -21.29
C ASP A 163 -8.25 20.24 -19.81
N GLU A 164 -7.09 20.84 -19.54
CA GLU A 164 -6.67 21.26 -18.20
C GLU A 164 -7.01 22.72 -17.89
N ARG A 165 -7.52 23.47 -18.88
CA ARG A 165 -7.84 24.90 -18.75
C ARG A 165 -8.79 25.23 -17.60
N PRO A 166 -9.82 24.42 -17.27
CA PRO A 166 -10.68 24.72 -16.12
C PRO A 166 -9.92 24.74 -14.80
N ILE A 167 -8.95 23.82 -14.65
CA ILE A 167 -8.12 23.70 -13.46
C ILE A 167 -7.10 24.85 -13.43
N GLU A 168 -6.42 25.12 -14.54
CA GLU A 168 -5.42 26.19 -14.66
C GLU A 168 -6.01 27.59 -14.44
N ASN A 169 -7.25 27.81 -14.91
CA ASN A 169 -7.95 29.09 -14.78
C ASN A 169 -8.81 29.19 -13.51
N PHE A 170 -8.71 28.22 -12.60
CA PHE A 170 -9.43 28.30 -11.34
C PHE A 170 -9.04 29.57 -10.58
N GLN A 171 -10.03 30.42 -10.32
CA GLN A 171 -9.84 31.71 -9.65
C GLN A 171 -9.71 31.49 -8.14
N TRP A 172 -8.57 30.96 -7.68
CA TRP A 172 -8.28 30.77 -6.25
C TRP A 172 -8.04 32.07 -5.48
N TRP A 173 -7.81 33.18 -6.17
CA TRP A 173 -7.40 34.49 -5.66
C TRP A 173 -8.50 35.55 -5.75
N ASN A 174 -8.28 36.66 -5.04
CA ASN A 174 -8.89 37.97 -5.21
C ASN A 174 -7.81 38.98 -5.64
N LEU A 175 -8.19 40.15 -6.15
CA LEU A 175 -7.23 41.24 -6.38
C LEU A 175 -7.07 42.04 -5.09
N ASP A 176 -5.83 42.34 -4.73
CA ASP A 176 -5.56 43.37 -3.71
C ASP A 176 -5.63 44.78 -4.32
N ASP A 177 -5.39 45.79 -3.47
CA ASP A 177 -5.42 47.21 -3.85
C ASP A 177 -4.37 47.57 -4.93
N GLU A 178 -3.33 46.75 -5.08
CA GLU A 178 -2.27 46.89 -6.09
C GLU A 178 -2.54 46.06 -7.36
N GLY A 179 -3.66 45.34 -7.41
CA GLY A 179 -4.03 44.47 -8.52
C GLY A 179 -3.25 43.15 -8.54
N GLN A 180 -2.59 42.77 -7.45
CA GLN A 180 -1.93 41.48 -7.32
C GLN A 180 -2.94 40.40 -6.93
N LYS A 181 -2.71 39.18 -7.44
CA LYS A 181 -3.52 38.02 -7.15
C LYS A 181 -3.12 37.44 -5.80
N LEU A 182 -3.99 37.55 -4.80
CA LEU A 182 -3.80 36.92 -3.50
C LEU A 182 -5.12 36.45 -2.90
N PHE A 183 -5.06 35.50 -1.98
CA PHE A 183 -6.21 35.11 -1.19
C PHE A 183 -5.88 35.31 0.29
N SER A 184 -6.64 36.18 0.96
CA SER A 184 -6.41 36.54 2.36
C SER A 184 -7.67 36.27 3.18
N VAL A 185 -7.55 35.39 4.17
CA VAL A 185 -8.66 34.99 5.04
C VAL A 185 -8.08 34.45 6.34
N ALA A 186 -8.78 34.69 7.47
CA ALA A 186 -8.32 34.26 8.80
C ALA A 186 -6.89 34.69 9.16
N GLY A 187 -6.39 35.80 8.60
CA GLY A 187 -5.02 36.27 8.81
C GLY A 187 -3.93 35.49 8.06
N ILE A 188 -4.31 34.49 7.25
CA ILE A 188 -3.45 33.76 6.32
C ILE A 188 -3.46 34.45 4.96
N VAL A 189 -2.31 34.48 4.28
CA VAL A 189 -2.20 35.04 2.92
C VAL A 189 -1.59 34.02 1.97
N ILE A 190 -2.33 33.67 0.92
CA ILE A 190 -1.90 32.76 -0.16
C ILE A 190 -1.54 33.58 -1.40
N ARG A 191 -0.37 33.32 -2.00
CA ARG A 191 0.20 34.14 -3.10
C ARG A 191 0.36 33.39 -4.41
N ASP A 192 0.28 32.07 -4.37
CA ASP A 192 0.41 31.22 -5.54
C ASP A 192 -0.54 30.03 -5.46
N PHE A 193 -0.77 29.44 -6.63
CA PHE A 193 -1.75 28.37 -6.77
C PHE A 193 -1.29 27.05 -6.15
N ASP A 194 0.00 26.76 -6.10
CA ASP A 194 0.50 25.51 -5.52
C ASP A 194 0.41 25.55 -3.98
N THR A 195 0.61 26.71 -3.36
CA THR A 195 0.32 26.92 -1.94
C THR A 195 -1.18 26.73 -1.66
N PHE A 196 -2.07 27.26 -2.50
CA PHE A 196 -3.51 26.97 -2.39
C PHE A 196 -3.79 25.47 -2.52
N ARG A 197 -3.22 24.79 -3.52
CA ARG A 197 -3.41 23.34 -3.73
C ARG A 197 -2.92 22.53 -2.54
N LEU A 198 -1.76 22.87 -1.97
CA LEU A 198 -1.23 22.21 -0.78
C LEU A 198 -2.17 22.38 0.42
N LEU A 199 -2.69 23.60 0.64
CA LEU A 199 -3.69 23.84 1.68
C LEU A 199 -5.02 23.14 1.38
N TYR A 200 -5.41 22.98 0.12
CA TYR A 200 -6.58 22.18 -0.27
C TYR A 200 -6.37 20.69 0.03
N LEU A 201 -5.16 20.16 -0.11
CA LEU A 201 -4.87 18.79 0.35
C LEU A 201 -4.98 18.68 1.88
N TYR A 202 -4.48 19.66 2.62
CA TYR A 202 -4.66 19.71 4.08
C TYR A 202 -6.13 19.87 4.50
N SER A 203 -6.99 20.51 3.71
CA SER A 203 -8.42 20.57 4.04
C SER A 203 -9.04 19.18 4.02
N LYS A 204 -8.57 18.26 3.15
CA LYS A 204 -9.02 16.85 3.16
C LYS A 204 -8.57 16.09 4.39
N LEU A 205 -7.36 16.35 4.90
CA LEU A 205 -6.94 15.84 6.21
C LEU A 205 -7.83 16.39 7.34
N PHE A 206 -8.15 17.69 7.31
CA PHE A 206 -8.97 18.35 8.32
C PHE A 206 -10.42 17.84 8.31
N GLU A 207 -11.00 17.62 7.12
CA GLU A 207 -12.32 16.99 6.92
C GLU A 207 -12.33 15.54 7.45
N GLY A 208 -11.26 14.78 7.22
CA GLY A 208 -11.18 13.37 7.60
C GLY A 208 -10.82 13.11 9.06
N ILE A 209 -10.06 14.00 9.72
CA ILE A 209 -9.51 13.80 11.06
C ILE A 209 -9.89 14.97 11.97
N THR A 210 -11.03 14.83 12.67
CA THR A 210 -11.68 15.93 13.41
C THR A 210 -10.89 16.50 14.59
N ASN A 211 -9.90 15.77 15.11
CA ASN A 211 -9.03 16.23 16.20
C ASN A 211 -7.66 16.75 15.70
N PHE A 212 -7.42 16.79 14.39
CA PHE A 212 -6.20 17.37 13.85
C PHE A 212 -6.17 18.88 14.06
N LYS A 213 -5.02 19.38 14.54
CA LYS A 213 -4.74 20.81 14.72
C LYS A 213 -3.28 21.09 14.38
N PHE A 214 -3.03 22.21 13.72
CA PHE A 214 -1.67 22.64 13.43
C PHE A 214 -0.93 23.00 14.73
N GLY A 215 0.36 22.63 14.81
CA GLY A 215 1.18 22.85 16.00
C GLY A 215 0.89 21.94 17.20
N SER A 216 -0.12 21.06 17.11
CA SER A 216 -0.42 20.11 18.18
C SER A 216 0.71 19.10 18.36
N LYS A 217 1.03 18.80 19.62
CA LYS A 217 1.95 17.70 19.99
C LYS A 217 1.24 16.36 20.14
N GLU A 218 -0.08 16.32 19.95
CA GLU A 218 -0.87 15.10 20.06
C GLU A 218 -0.48 14.13 18.96
N ARG A 219 -0.23 12.87 19.34
CA ARG A 219 0.06 11.81 18.36
C ARG A 219 -1.26 11.30 17.81
N LEU A 220 -1.51 11.58 16.54
CA LEU A 220 -2.68 11.07 15.84
C LEU A 220 -2.37 9.70 15.24
N ASN A 221 -3.19 8.71 15.61
CA ASN A 221 -3.12 7.36 15.04
C ASN A 221 -4.29 7.16 14.07
N ILE A 222 -4.02 7.31 12.78
CA ILE A 222 -5.03 7.21 11.72
C ILE A 222 -5.23 5.73 11.36
N GLN A 223 -6.45 5.22 11.53
CA GLN A 223 -6.86 3.82 11.32
C GLN A 223 -8.04 3.72 10.34
N PRO A 224 -8.19 2.63 9.56
CA PRO A 224 -7.33 1.44 9.54
C PRO A 224 -5.94 1.66 8.91
N GLN A 225 -5.00 0.79 9.29
CA GLN A 225 -3.69 0.62 8.67
C GLN A 225 -3.43 -0.87 8.49
N ILE A 226 -2.94 -1.26 7.31
CA ILE A 226 -2.34 -2.57 7.09
C ILE A 226 -0.82 -2.37 7.08
N PRO A 227 -0.06 -3.02 7.97
CA PRO A 227 1.39 -2.94 7.93
C PRO A 227 1.93 -3.75 6.74
N VAL A 228 3.07 -3.31 6.22
CA VAL A 228 3.87 -4.12 5.30
C VAL A 228 4.57 -5.22 6.10
N GLU A 229 4.38 -6.46 5.69
CA GLU A 229 4.97 -7.63 6.32
C GLU A 229 5.89 -8.40 5.35
N PRO A 230 7.04 -8.90 5.83
CA PRO A 230 7.89 -9.78 5.04
C PRO A 230 7.25 -11.18 4.96
N VAL A 231 7.05 -11.67 3.74
CA VAL A 231 6.41 -12.96 3.45
C VAL A 231 7.24 -13.77 2.46
N VAL A 232 7.04 -15.09 2.48
CA VAL A 232 7.63 -16.01 1.49
C VAL A 232 6.50 -16.77 0.82
N LEU A 233 6.28 -16.48 -0.46
CA LEU A 233 5.33 -17.19 -1.31
C LEU A 233 5.92 -18.53 -1.71
N THR A 234 5.21 -19.62 -1.44
CA THR A 234 5.66 -21.00 -1.69
C THR A 234 4.61 -21.76 -2.46
N GLY A 235 5.03 -22.57 -3.43
CA GLY A 235 4.11 -23.28 -4.32
C GLY A 235 4.33 -22.85 -5.77
N GLN A 236 3.32 -23.05 -6.61
CA GLN A 236 3.43 -22.86 -8.05
C GLN A 236 2.61 -21.65 -8.50
N ARG A 237 3.23 -20.77 -9.32
CA ARG A 237 2.50 -19.73 -10.05
C ARG A 237 1.64 -20.38 -11.12
N ILE A 238 0.34 -20.12 -11.09
CA ILE A 238 -0.63 -20.68 -12.03
C ILE A 238 -0.84 -19.74 -13.21
N LYS A 239 -1.02 -18.45 -12.92
CA LYS A 239 -1.42 -17.47 -13.92
C LYS A 239 -0.92 -16.08 -13.60
N VAL A 240 -0.57 -15.33 -14.64
CA VAL A 240 -0.29 -13.90 -14.58
C VAL A 240 -1.34 -13.15 -15.40
N MET A 241 -1.88 -12.08 -14.82
CA MET A 241 -2.84 -11.19 -15.46
C MET A 241 -2.33 -9.76 -15.35
N LYS A 242 -2.47 -8.95 -16.40
CA LYS A 242 -1.99 -7.57 -16.45
C LYS A 242 -3.12 -6.66 -16.91
N SER A 243 -3.27 -5.50 -16.27
CA SER A 243 -4.24 -4.49 -16.70
C SER A 243 -3.69 -3.70 -17.88
N SER A 244 -4.55 -3.31 -18.83
CA SER A 244 -4.19 -2.32 -19.85
C SER A 244 -4.18 -0.89 -19.30
N SER A 245 -5.12 -0.57 -18.41
CA SER A 245 -5.18 0.70 -17.69
C SER A 245 -6.10 0.62 -16.48
N LEU A 246 -5.72 1.29 -15.38
CA LEU A 246 -6.51 1.42 -14.15
C LEU A 246 -7.23 2.76 -13.99
N LYS A 247 -7.14 3.66 -14.99
CA LYS A 247 -7.63 5.06 -14.86
C LYS A 247 -9.12 5.17 -14.55
N SER A 248 -9.92 4.18 -14.93
CA SER A 248 -11.36 4.15 -14.70
C SER A 248 -11.82 2.98 -13.84
N THR A 249 -10.90 2.30 -13.15
CA THR A 249 -11.21 1.12 -12.34
C THR A 249 -11.40 1.48 -10.88
N ASN A 250 -11.93 0.54 -10.10
CA ASN A 250 -12.32 0.78 -8.71
C ASN A 250 -11.13 0.84 -7.75
N ILE A 251 -9.94 0.42 -8.17
CA ILE A 251 -8.70 0.54 -7.38
C ILE A 251 -8.38 2.00 -7.02
N ASN A 252 -8.74 2.94 -7.90
CA ASN A 252 -8.55 4.37 -7.71
C ASN A 252 -9.81 5.05 -7.12
N ALA A 253 -10.79 4.30 -6.61
CA ALA A 253 -12.04 4.87 -6.09
C ALA A 253 -11.81 5.86 -4.94
N ALA A 254 -10.86 5.56 -4.04
CA ALA A 254 -10.44 6.47 -2.97
C ALA A 254 -10.01 7.84 -3.52
N PHE A 255 -9.14 7.83 -4.54
CA PHE A 255 -8.71 9.05 -5.22
C PHE A 255 -9.89 9.76 -5.89
N HIS A 256 -10.71 9.02 -6.64
CA HIS A 256 -11.82 9.58 -7.41
C HIS A 256 -12.88 10.26 -6.53
N GLU A 257 -13.13 9.72 -5.35
CA GLU A 257 -14.08 10.30 -4.40
C GLU A 257 -13.59 11.63 -3.83
N LEU A 258 -12.32 11.67 -3.42
CA LEU A 258 -11.71 12.86 -2.83
C LEU A 258 -11.45 13.97 -3.86
N PHE A 259 -11.01 13.59 -5.07
CA PHE A 259 -10.40 14.55 -6.01
C PHE A 259 -10.99 14.50 -7.43
N GLY A 260 -11.94 13.62 -7.71
CA GLY A 260 -12.39 13.37 -9.08
C GLY A 260 -11.33 12.61 -9.90
N LYS A 261 -11.44 12.64 -11.24
CA LYS A 261 -10.60 11.80 -12.13
C LYS A 261 -9.31 12.47 -12.60
N LYS A 262 -9.00 13.69 -12.12
CA LYS A 262 -7.93 14.53 -12.66
C LYS A 262 -6.74 14.64 -11.73
N ILE A 263 -5.72 13.82 -11.99
CA ILE A 263 -4.47 13.82 -11.21
C ILE A 263 -3.70 15.14 -11.29
N SER A 264 -3.74 15.85 -12.42
CA SER A 264 -3.05 17.14 -12.60
C SER A 264 -3.60 18.25 -11.70
N GLY A 265 -4.84 18.10 -11.19
CA GLY A 265 -5.42 19.05 -10.26
C GLY A 265 -4.93 18.94 -8.82
N VAL A 266 -4.33 17.81 -8.44
CA VAL A 266 -3.70 17.63 -7.12
C VAL A 266 -2.19 17.70 -7.18
N LYS A 267 -1.59 17.48 -8.35
CA LYS A 267 -0.15 17.61 -8.56
C LYS A 267 0.26 19.08 -8.46
N LEU A 268 1.26 19.38 -7.65
CA LEU A 268 1.86 20.70 -7.54
C LEU A 268 2.82 20.91 -8.71
N ASN A 269 2.77 22.06 -9.37
CA ASN A 269 3.61 22.34 -10.53
C ASN A 269 5.05 22.65 -10.12
N ASN A 270 5.21 23.45 -9.07
CA ASN A 270 6.47 23.91 -8.51
C ASN A 270 6.80 23.18 -7.19
N TYR A 271 6.59 21.86 -7.14
CA TYR A 271 6.86 21.05 -5.94
C TYR A 271 8.30 21.18 -5.44
N SER A 272 9.27 21.43 -6.34
CA SER A 272 10.67 21.68 -6.00
C SER A 272 10.86 22.96 -5.19
N GLU A 273 10.13 24.04 -5.51
CA GLU A 273 10.13 25.31 -4.77
C GLU A 273 9.48 25.15 -3.40
N LEU A 274 8.49 24.27 -3.29
CA LEU A 274 7.90 23.82 -2.03
C LEU A 274 8.79 22.84 -1.26
N ARG A 275 9.93 22.43 -1.83
CA ARG A 275 10.84 21.41 -1.30
C ARG A 275 10.13 20.08 -1.00
N LEU A 276 9.12 19.73 -1.79
CA LEU A 276 8.36 18.49 -1.67
C LEU A 276 8.66 17.59 -2.87
N ASN A 277 8.56 16.28 -2.68
CA ASN A 277 8.45 15.33 -3.78
C ASN A 277 6.99 14.83 -3.87
N PRO A 278 6.49 14.50 -5.08
CA PRO A 278 5.15 13.94 -5.28
C PRO A 278 4.78 12.82 -4.31
N GLU A 279 5.69 11.90 -4.00
CA GLU A 279 5.46 10.74 -3.12
C GLU A 279 5.12 11.15 -1.67
N GLN A 280 5.47 12.38 -1.27
CA GLN A 280 5.29 12.88 0.09
C GLN A 280 3.91 13.51 0.33
N TYR A 281 3.18 13.91 -0.72
CA TYR A 281 1.90 14.58 -0.59
C TYR A 281 0.81 13.99 -1.47
N MET A 282 1.16 13.33 -2.58
CA MET A 282 0.15 12.82 -3.49
C MET A 282 -0.61 11.65 -2.85
N PRO A 283 -1.95 11.64 -2.96
CA PRO A 283 -2.72 10.43 -2.70
C PRO A 283 -2.28 9.32 -3.66
N ASP A 284 -2.48 8.07 -3.25
CA ASP A 284 -2.14 6.96 -4.13
C ASP A 284 -3.07 6.94 -5.35
N TYR A 285 -2.47 6.68 -6.51
CA TYR A 285 -3.16 6.63 -7.79
C TYR A 285 -2.39 5.75 -8.75
N TRP A 286 -2.90 4.57 -9.08
CA TRP A 286 -2.17 3.60 -9.90
C TRP A 286 -2.68 3.60 -11.33
N GLU A 287 -1.79 3.41 -12.30
CA GLU A 287 -2.15 3.32 -13.72
C GLU A 287 -2.17 1.89 -14.24
N TYR A 288 -1.42 0.97 -13.61
CA TYR A 288 -1.25 -0.41 -14.02
C TYR A 288 -1.23 -1.36 -12.82
N ALA A 289 -1.74 -2.58 -13.01
CA ALA A 289 -1.66 -3.68 -12.07
C ALA A 289 -1.20 -4.97 -12.76
N ARG A 290 -0.45 -5.78 -12.02
CA ARG A 290 -0.22 -7.20 -12.31
C ARG A 290 -0.76 -8.03 -11.16
N CYS A 291 -1.52 -9.05 -11.50
CA CYS A 291 -2.04 -10.02 -10.56
C CYS A 291 -1.45 -11.40 -10.90
N GLU A 292 -0.92 -12.08 -9.89
CA GLU A 292 -0.36 -13.42 -10.01
C GLU A 292 -1.14 -14.37 -9.11
N LEU A 293 -1.74 -15.39 -9.70
CA LEU A 293 -2.42 -16.46 -8.98
C LEU A 293 -1.42 -17.56 -8.66
N TYR A 294 -1.36 -17.97 -7.40
CA TYR A 294 -0.52 -19.06 -6.94
C TYR A 294 -1.35 -20.17 -6.28
N LEU A 295 -0.89 -21.41 -6.45
CA LEU A 295 -1.30 -22.55 -5.65
C LEU A 295 -0.21 -22.82 -4.61
N GLY A 296 -0.54 -22.59 -3.36
CA GLY A 296 0.34 -22.84 -2.22
C GLY A 296 0.61 -24.32 -2.02
N VAL A 297 1.74 -24.64 -1.39
CA VAL A 297 2.08 -26.03 -0.96
C VAL A 297 1.06 -26.63 0.02
N ASN A 298 0.28 -25.78 0.70
CA ASN A 298 -0.82 -26.18 1.57
C ASN A 298 -2.16 -26.33 0.84
N MET A 299 -2.16 -26.32 -0.50
CA MET A 299 -3.34 -26.36 -1.36
C MET A 299 -4.26 -25.11 -1.25
N ASN A 300 -3.81 -24.05 -0.58
CA ASN A 300 -4.53 -22.78 -0.56
C ASN A 300 -4.10 -21.92 -1.74
N TYR A 301 -5.04 -21.15 -2.28
CA TYR A 301 -4.75 -20.16 -3.30
C TYR A 301 -4.47 -18.82 -2.64
N TYR A 302 -3.55 -18.06 -3.24
CA TYR A 302 -3.31 -16.67 -2.89
C TYR A 302 -3.04 -15.86 -4.16
N ILE A 303 -3.37 -14.57 -4.11
CA ILE A 303 -3.20 -13.64 -5.22
C ILE A 303 -2.20 -12.58 -4.78
N LEU A 304 -1.08 -12.49 -5.51
CA LEU A 304 -0.15 -11.36 -5.40
C LEU A 304 -0.58 -10.29 -6.39
N ILE A 305 -0.75 -9.07 -5.90
CA ILE A 305 -1.13 -7.88 -6.66
C ILE A 305 0.02 -6.89 -6.56
N GLN A 306 0.45 -6.39 -7.72
CA GLN A 306 1.49 -5.39 -7.85
C GLN A 306 0.92 -4.17 -8.56
N LEU A 307 0.90 -3.04 -7.89
CA LEU A 307 0.37 -1.77 -8.40
C LEU A 307 1.51 -0.87 -8.88
N SER A 308 1.28 -0.11 -9.95
CA SER A 308 2.32 0.74 -10.52
C SER A 308 1.76 1.99 -11.19
N HIS A 309 2.54 3.07 -11.11
CA HIS A 309 2.35 4.29 -11.89
C HIS A 309 2.91 4.18 -13.31
N LYS A 310 3.79 3.21 -13.57
CA LYS A 310 4.51 3.04 -14.83
C LYS A 310 3.99 1.84 -15.62
N PRO A 311 4.01 1.90 -16.97
CA PRO A 311 3.59 0.79 -17.81
C PRO A 311 4.36 -0.48 -17.47
N ILE A 312 3.64 -1.61 -17.50
CA ILE A 312 4.22 -2.94 -17.31
C ILE A 312 4.85 -3.36 -18.64
N MET A 313 6.18 -3.56 -18.68
CA MET A 313 6.85 -3.97 -19.92
C MET A 313 6.42 -5.38 -20.34
N GLU A 314 6.08 -5.55 -21.63
CA GLU A 314 5.47 -6.78 -22.15
C GLU A 314 6.42 -7.98 -22.22
N TRP A 315 7.74 -7.78 -22.30
CA TRP A 315 8.72 -8.84 -22.57
C TRP A 315 9.13 -9.69 -21.35
N ALA A 316 8.51 -9.47 -20.20
CA ALA A 316 8.62 -10.41 -19.08
C ALA A 316 7.82 -11.67 -19.46
N HIS A 317 8.51 -12.64 -20.07
CA HIS A 317 7.96 -13.94 -20.42
C HIS A 317 7.41 -14.65 -19.16
N GLU A 318 6.32 -15.40 -19.32
CA GLU A 318 5.62 -16.13 -18.25
C GLU A 318 6.50 -17.18 -17.54
N ASP A 319 7.62 -17.56 -18.16
CA ASP A 319 8.48 -18.68 -17.75
C ASP A 319 9.79 -18.29 -17.05
N ASP A 320 10.11 -17.00 -16.90
CA ASP A 320 11.39 -16.58 -16.32
C ASP A 320 11.28 -16.32 -14.81
N ASP A 321 11.18 -17.40 -14.04
CA ASP A 321 11.18 -17.39 -12.56
C ASP A 321 12.51 -16.92 -11.93
N SER A 322 13.52 -16.59 -12.75
CA SER A 322 14.92 -16.48 -12.29
C SER A 322 15.56 -15.09 -12.39
N LEU A 323 14.97 -14.14 -13.12
CA LEU A 323 15.57 -12.83 -13.35
C LEU A 323 14.82 -11.75 -12.59
N SER A 324 15.51 -11.12 -11.63
CA SER A 324 15.05 -10.05 -10.75
C SER A 324 13.97 -9.16 -11.38
N GLU A 325 12.71 -9.39 -10.99
CA GLU A 325 11.52 -8.75 -11.56
C GLU A 325 11.54 -7.22 -11.47
N ASN A 326 12.38 -6.66 -10.59
CA ASN A 326 12.73 -5.23 -10.54
C ASN A 326 13.25 -4.69 -11.88
N LYS A 327 13.81 -5.54 -12.76
CA LYS A 327 14.29 -5.16 -14.09
C LYS A 327 13.15 -4.83 -15.06
N TYR A 328 11.95 -5.37 -14.84
CA TYR A 328 10.82 -5.27 -15.78
C TYR A 328 9.66 -4.40 -15.26
N PHE A 329 9.49 -4.31 -13.93
CA PHE A 329 8.47 -3.45 -13.29
C PHE A 329 8.99 -2.08 -12.86
N GLY A 330 10.30 -1.87 -12.92
CA GLY A 330 10.93 -0.85 -12.09
C GLY A 330 10.83 -1.21 -10.61
N PHE A 331 11.30 -0.31 -9.74
CA PHE A 331 11.15 -0.48 -8.31
C PHE A 331 9.68 -0.25 -7.92
N ILE A 332 8.97 -1.32 -7.54
CA ILE A 332 7.65 -1.23 -6.89
C ILE A 332 7.89 -1.13 -5.39
N GLU A 333 7.39 -0.06 -4.78
CA GLU A 333 7.45 0.15 -3.33
C GLU A 333 6.68 -0.96 -2.59
N PRO A 334 7.09 -1.37 -1.37
CA PRO A 334 6.38 -2.39 -0.61
C PRO A 334 4.89 -2.08 -0.36
N ASP A 335 4.55 -0.80 -0.18
CA ASP A 335 3.17 -0.32 0.01
C ASP A 335 2.28 -0.52 -1.24
N ASP A 336 2.87 -0.80 -2.40
CA ASP A 336 2.17 -1.05 -3.67
C ASP A 336 2.12 -2.55 -4.02
N ARG A 337 2.55 -3.41 -3.09
CA ARG A 337 2.45 -4.86 -3.20
C ARG A 337 1.44 -5.38 -2.19
N VAL A 338 0.46 -6.12 -2.67
CA VAL A 338 -0.62 -6.65 -1.84
C VAL A 338 -0.71 -8.15 -2.04
N ILE A 339 -0.92 -8.90 -0.97
CA ILE A 339 -1.26 -10.31 -1.05
C ILE A 339 -2.60 -10.57 -0.40
N VAL A 340 -3.48 -11.22 -1.14
CA VAL A 340 -4.76 -11.72 -0.65
C VAL A 340 -4.62 -13.22 -0.43
N CYS A 341 -4.71 -13.63 0.83
CA CYS A 341 -4.57 -15.01 1.27
C CYS A 341 -5.90 -15.79 1.22
N ASN A 342 -5.79 -17.09 1.52
CA ASN A 342 -6.91 -17.99 1.80
C ASN A 342 -8.06 -17.92 0.79
N ILE A 343 -7.75 -17.78 -0.51
CA ILE A 343 -8.77 -17.77 -1.55
C ILE A 343 -9.42 -19.15 -1.58
N ASN A 344 -10.73 -19.19 -1.30
CA ASN A 344 -11.49 -20.41 -1.18
C ASN A 344 -11.54 -21.15 -2.51
N SER A 345 -11.00 -22.38 -2.54
CA SER A 345 -10.92 -23.21 -3.75
C SER A 345 -12.29 -23.53 -4.38
N LEU A 346 -13.37 -23.52 -3.60
CA LEU A 346 -14.74 -23.70 -4.10
C LEU A 346 -15.30 -22.45 -4.79
N ARG A 347 -14.84 -21.26 -4.39
CA ARG A 347 -15.22 -19.95 -4.95
C ARG A 347 -14.14 -19.33 -5.83
N LEU A 348 -13.08 -20.07 -6.15
CA LEU A 348 -11.87 -19.55 -6.77
C LEU A 348 -12.15 -18.74 -8.05
N TYR A 349 -13.06 -19.22 -8.90
CA TYR A 349 -13.43 -18.51 -10.12
C TYR A 349 -14.15 -17.20 -9.85
N ASP A 350 -15.08 -17.18 -8.90
CA ASP A 350 -15.81 -15.97 -8.52
C ASP A 350 -14.84 -14.94 -7.96
N CYS A 351 -13.93 -15.36 -7.07
CA CYS A 351 -12.87 -14.51 -6.52
C CYS A 351 -11.96 -13.91 -7.60
N ILE A 352 -11.53 -14.72 -8.57
CA ILE A 352 -10.70 -14.25 -9.69
C ILE A 352 -11.48 -13.24 -10.54
N GLU A 353 -12.76 -13.49 -10.81
CA GLU A 353 -13.61 -12.58 -11.58
C GLU A 353 -13.90 -11.26 -10.84
N GLU A 354 -14.06 -11.31 -9.52
CA GLU A 354 -14.17 -10.10 -8.68
C GLU A 354 -12.91 -9.24 -8.81
N ILE A 355 -11.71 -9.84 -8.65
CA ILE A 355 -10.42 -9.15 -8.87
C ILE A 355 -10.32 -8.62 -10.29
N ARG A 356 -10.67 -9.41 -11.32
CA ARG A 356 -10.62 -8.98 -12.72
C ARG A 356 -11.47 -7.75 -12.98
N LYS A 357 -12.72 -7.74 -12.50
CA LYS A 357 -13.61 -6.59 -12.65
C LYS A 357 -13.08 -5.38 -11.90
N TRP A 358 -12.53 -5.57 -10.71
CA TRP A 358 -12.04 -4.48 -9.88
C TRP A 358 -10.81 -3.79 -10.47
N PHE A 359 -9.92 -4.56 -11.11
CA PHE A 359 -8.70 -4.08 -11.77
C PHE A 359 -8.84 -3.86 -13.29
N GLY A 360 -9.99 -4.16 -13.90
CA GLY A 360 -10.14 -4.10 -15.36
C GLY A 360 -9.19 -5.04 -16.10
N LEU A 361 -8.93 -6.23 -15.54
CA LEU A 361 -8.06 -7.24 -16.14
C LEU A 361 -8.78 -7.97 -17.30
N PRO A 362 -8.04 -8.55 -18.26
CA PRO A 362 -8.63 -9.34 -19.33
C PRO A 362 -9.41 -10.54 -18.77
N SER A 363 -10.55 -10.82 -19.39
CA SER A 363 -11.30 -12.06 -19.17
C SER A 363 -10.69 -13.15 -20.02
N ASP A 364 -10.15 -14.19 -19.37
CA ASP A 364 -9.67 -15.39 -20.08
C ASP A 364 -10.77 -16.44 -20.19
N SER A 365 -10.56 -17.42 -21.07
CA SER A 365 -11.39 -18.62 -21.11
C SER A 365 -11.30 -19.39 -19.78
N LEU A 366 -12.45 -19.60 -19.14
CA LEU A 366 -12.57 -20.42 -17.93
C LEU A 366 -11.96 -21.82 -18.13
N PHE A 367 -12.01 -22.35 -19.35
CA PHE A 367 -11.42 -23.64 -19.68
C PHE A 367 -9.88 -23.61 -19.58
N VAL A 368 -9.24 -22.55 -20.07
CA VAL A 368 -7.78 -22.40 -19.99
C VAL A 368 -7.32 -22.29 -18.54
N LEU A 369 -8.00 -21.46 -17.75
CA LEU A 369 -7.70 -21.34 -16.31
C LEU A 369 -7.88 -22.68 -15.58
N LYS A 370 -8.91 -23.45 -15.91
CA LYS A 370 -9.12 -24.81 -15.39
C LYS A 370 -7.96 -25.75 -15.73
N GLN A 371 -7.45 -25.69 -16.97
CA GLN A 371 -6.30 -26.47 -17.39
C GLN A 371 -5.03 -26.07 -16.63
N ASP A 372 -4.79 -24.77 -16.43
CA ASP A 372 -3.61 -24.27 -15.71
C ASP A 372 -3.65 -24.68 -14.24
N ILE A 373 -4.82 -24.62 -13.60
CA ILE A 373 -5.02 -25.12 -12.23
C ILE A 373 -4.76 -26.63 -12.16
N ALA A 374 -5.32 -27.41 -13.08
CA ALA A 374 -5.12 -28.86 -13.10
C ALA A 374 -3.65 -29.24 -13.32
N LYS A 375 -2.93 -28.54 -14.21
CA LYS A 375 -1.49 -28.73 -14.44
C LYS A 375 -0.65 -28.45 -13.20
N ALA A 376 -1.04 -27.47 -12.39
CA ALA A 376 -0.39 -27.16 -11.13
C ALA A 376 -0.75 -28.16 -9.99
N GLY A 377 -1.62 -29.14 -10.25
CA GLY A 377 -2.09 -30.10 -9.25
C GLY A 377 -3.18 -29.55 -8.32
N GLY A 378 -3.80 -28.43 -8.68
CA GLY A 378 -4.85 -27.78 -7.89
C GLY A 378 -6.23 -28.43 -8.04
N TYR A 379 -7.12 -28.12 -7.11
CA TYR A 379 -8.51 -28.57 -7.17
C TYR A 379 -9.28 -27.83 -8.27
N VAL A 380 -9.95 -28.57 -9.14
CA VAL A 380 -10.85 -28.02 -10.17
C VAL A 380 -12.31 -28.32 -9.78
N PRO A 381 -13.09 -27.32 -9.33
CA PRO A 381 -14.49 -27.51 -8.98
C PRO A 381 -15.31 -28.19 -10.08
N GLY A 382 -16.01 -29.26 -9.72
CA GLY A 382 -16.89 -30.03 -10.60
C GLY A 382 -16.19 -31.00 -11.57
N ALA A 383 -14.85 -31.08 -11.55
CA ALA A 383 -14.12 -32.04 -12.38
C ALA A 383 -14.13 -33.45 -11.75
N LYS A 384 -14.34 -34.47 -12.59
CA LYS A 384 -14.12 -35.87 -12.20
C LYS A 384 -12.64 -36.21 -12.42
N VAL A 385 -11.95 -36.61 -11.36
CA VAL A 385 -10.57 -37.12 -11.45
C VAL A 385 -10.63 -38.58 -11.91
N LEU A 386 -9.98 -38.89 -13.02
CA LEU A 386 -9.74 -40.25 -13.46
C LEU A 386 -8.36 -40.66 -12.94
N LEU A 387 -8.33 -41.72 -12.13
CA LEU A 387 -7.11 -42.26 -11.51
C LEU A 387 -6.58 -43.46 -12.31
#